data_AF-A0A5C6W8Z4-F1
#
_entry.id   AF-A0A5C6W8Z4-F1
#
_cell.length_a   1.000
_cell.length_b   1.000
_cell.length_c   1.000
_cell.angle_alpha   90.00
_cell.angle_beta   90.00
_cell.angle_gamma   90.00
#
_symmetry.space_group_name_H-M   'P 1'
#
loop_
_entity.id
_entity.type
_entity.pdbx_description
1 polymer ?
#
loop_
_entity_poly.entity_id
_entity_poly.type
_entity_poly.pdbx_seq_one_letter_code
_entity_poly.pdbx_strand_id
1 'polypeptide(L)' 'MPSLVGKIKVDSISGGVINFGDVIKISPINISKTVSGSGGGGVGDNQVISNGSSVTNGTDTGLSNQNVIDD' A
#
# COMPACT_ATOMS: atom_id res chain seq x y z
N MET A 1 -8.66 -25.92 -8.77
CA MET A 1 -7.99 -26.58 -9.91
C MET A 1 -6.65 -27.15 -9.46
N PRO A 2 -6.21 -28.33 -9.94
CA PRO A 2 -4.89 -28.86 -9.60
C PRO A 2 -3.78 -27.99 -10.21
N SER A 3 -2.71 -27.77 -9.45
CA SER A 3 -1.56 -26.99 -9.87
C SER A 3 -0.27 -27.79 -9.73
N LEU A 4 0.48 -27.95 -10.81
CA LEU A 4 1.79 -28.56 -10.82
C LEU A 4 2.85 -27.45 -10.88
N VAL A 5 3.66 -27.35 -9.83
CA VAL A 5 4.68 -26.30 -9.70
C VAL A 5 6.06 -26.94 -9.76
N GLY A 6 6.91 -26.46 -10.67
CA GLY A 6 8.29 -26.92 -10.84
C GLY A 6 9.26 -26.34 -9.81
N LYS A 7 10.56 -26.38 -10.11
CA LYS A 7 11.58 -25.75 -9.25
C LYS A 7 11.48 -24.22 -9.34
N ILE A 8 11.31 -23.53 -8.21
CA ILE A 8 11.21 -22.07 -8.14
C ILE A 8 12.22 -21.55 -7.12
N LYS A 9 12.87 -20.43 -7.45
CA LYS A 9 13.66 -19.64 -6.50
C LYS A 9 13.09 -18.21 -6.47
N VAL A 10 12.74 -17.74 -5.28
CA VAL A 10 12.31 -16.36 -5.04
C VAL A 10 13.39 -15.67 -4.24
N ASP A 11 14.02 -14.64 -4.81
CA ASP A 11 15.16 -13.95 -4.19
C ASP A 11 14.73 -12.89 -3.16
N SER A 12 13.64 -12.15 -3.39
CA SER A 12 13.05 -11.27 -2.38
C SER A 12 11.64 -10.82 -2.76
N ILE A 13 10.79 -10.58 -1.76
CA ILE A 13 9.45 -9.98 -1.92
C ILE A 13 9.38 -8.78 -0.97
N SER A 14 9.23 -7.57 -1.51
CA SER A 14 9.15 -6.34 -0.71
C SER A 14 7.73 -5.99 -0.25
N GLY A 15 6.71 -6.73 -0.71
CA GLY A 15 5.30 -6.59 -0.34
C GLY A 15 4.38 -7.41 -1.27
N GLY A 16 3.13 -7.63 -0.86
CA GLY A 16 2.17 -8.41 -1.65
C GLY A 16 2.18 -9.92 -1.36
N VAL A 17 1.55 -10.71 -2.22
CA VAL A 17 1.47 -12.18 -2.09
C VAL A 17 1.82 -12.87 -3.40
N ILE A 18 2.54 -13.99 -3.28
CA ILE A 18 2.84 -14.90 -4.38
C ILE A 18 2.03 -16.17 -4.15
N ASN A 19 1.13 -16.47 -5.09
CA ASN A 19 0.36 -17.71 -5.07
C ASN A 19 0.69 -18.56 -6.29
N PHE A 20 0.88 -19.86 -6.05
CA PHE A 20 1.03 -20.84 -7.10
C PHE A 20 -0.13 -21.83 -7.02
N GLY A 21 -0.92 -21.87 -8.08
CA GLY A 21 -2.10 -22.71 -8.20
C GLY A 21 -3.38 -21.90 -8.27
N ASP A 22 -4.51 -22.55 -7.97
CA ASP A 22 -5.82 -21.92 -8.06
C ASP A 22 -6.03 -20.96 -6.88
N VAL A 23 -6.52 -19.76 -7.19
CA VAL A 23 -6.71 -18.69 -6.23
C VAL A 23 -8.08 -18.08 -6.47
N ILE A 24 -8.98 -18.26 -5.50
CA ILE A 24 -10.31 -17.65 -5.53
C ILE A 24 -10.23 -16.20 -5.07
N LYS A 25 -9.29 -15.87 -4.17
CA LYS A 25 -9.06 -14.52 -3.65
C LYS A 25 -7.61 -14.35 -3.22
N ILE A 26 -7.01 -13.20 -3.54
CA ILE A 26 -5.64 -12.85 -3.16
C ILE A 26 -5.65 -11.55 -2.37
N SER A 27 -5.03 -11.61 -1.19
CA SER A 27 -4.74 -10.46 -0.33
C SER A 27 -3.21 -10.36 -0.25
N PRO A 28 -2.61 -9.18 -0.04
CA PRO A 28 -3.20 -8.03 0.61
C PRO A 28 -4.02 -7.16 -0.35
N ILE A 29 -5.19 -6.73 0.12
CA ILE A 29 -5.84 -5.54 -0.43
C ILE A 29 -5.41 -4.40 0.47
N ASN A 30 -4.42 -3.63 0.03
CA ASN A 30 -3.88 -2.51 0.77
C ASN A 30 -4.61 -1.22 0.35
N ILE A 31 -5.30 -0.61 1.31
CA ILE A 31 -5.85 0.73 1.15
C ILE A 31 -5.14 1.67 2.11
N SER A 32 -4.50 2.70 1.56
CA SER A 32 -3.86 3.74 2.34
C SER A 32 -4.43 5.10 1.95
N LYS A 33 -4.89 5.86 2.96
CA LYS A 33 -5.20 7.28 2.80
C LYS A 33 -4.13 8.08 3.52
N THR A 34 -3.35 8.83 2.76
CA THR A 34 -2.25 9.62 3.31
C THR A 34 -2.51 11.08 3.04
N VAL A 35 -2.52 11.88 4.12
CA VAL A 35 -2.50 13.33 4.05
C VAL A 35 -1.17 13.76 4.66
N SER A 36 -0.33 14.42 3.86
CA SER A 36 1.01 14.83 4.26
C SER A 36 1.10 16.35 4.18
N GLY A 37 1.62 16.97 5.25
CA GLY A 37 1.79 18.42 5.35
C GLY A 37 3.18 18.88 4.96
N SER A 38 3.49 20.14 5.26
CA SER A 38 4.82 20.71 5.01
C SER A 38 5.87 19.86 5.72
N GLY A 39 6.81 19.30 4.96
CA GLY A 39 7.86 18.42 5.46
C GLY A 39 7.52 16.94 5.57
N GLY A 40 6.32 16.50 5.19
CA GLY A 40 5.98 15.09 5.24
C GLY A 40 6.38 14.31 3.98
N GLY A 41 6.60 13.01 4.13
CA GLY A 41 7.01 12.10 3.04
C GLY A 41 8.50 12.08 2.72
N GLY A 42 9.32 12.75 3.53
CA GLY A 42 10.77 12.76 3.37
C GLY A 42 11.42 11.42 3.72
N VAL A 43 12.18 10.83 2.79
CA VAL A 43 13.01 9.64 3.02
C VAL A 43 14.45 9.90 2.55
N GLY A 44 15.44 9.60 3.38
CA GLY A 44 16.88 9.76 3.10
C GLY A 44 17.62 10.66 4.09
N ASP A 45 18.95 10.59 4.12
CA ASP A 45 19.80 11.38 5.03
C ASP A 45 20.02 12.81 4.53
N ASN A 46 20.28 13.75 5.46
CA ASN A 46 20.48 15.19 5.21
C ASN A 46 19.26 15.98 4.70
N GLN A 47 18.05 15.61 5.10
CA GLN A 47 16.87 16.42 4.78
C GLN A 47 16.76 17.67 5.66
N VAL A 48 16.93 18.83 5.04
CA VAL A 48 16.68 20.14 5.67
C VAL A 48 15.33 20.65 5.21
N ILE A 49 14.39 20.72 6.13
CA ILE A 49 13.01 21.11 5.86
C ILE A 49 12.72 22.41 6.61
N SER A 50 12.52 23.51 5.87
CA SER A 50 12.19 24.83 6.43
C SER A 50 10.77 25.20 6.01
N ASN A 51 9.83 25.10 6.95
CA ASN A 51 8.41 25.33 6.70
C ASN A 51 7.90 26.54 7.48
N GLY A 52 7.07 27.38 6.85
CA GLY A 52 6.47 28.56 7.49
C GLY A 52 5.08 28.31 8.07
N SER A 53 4.15 27.75 7.28
CA SER A 53 2.79 27.38 7.73
C SER A 53 2.34 26.15 6.96
N SER A 54 1.62 25.24 7.63
CA SER A 54 1.10 24.00 7.03
C SER A 54 -0.37 23.84 7.38
N VAL A 55 -1.23 23.71 6.36
CA VAL A 55 -2.64 23.37 6.51
C VAL A 55 -2.90 22.11 5.71
N THR A 56 -3.33 21.04 6.38
CA THR A 56 -3.65 19.76 5.76
C THR A 56 -5.14 19.48 5.90
N ASN A 57 -5.91 19.67 4.83
CA ASN A 57 -7.34 19.37 4.81
C ASN A 57 -7.57 17.90 4.43
N GLY A 58 -7.81 17.05 5.44
CA GLY A 58 -8.20 15.65 5.27
C GLY A 58 -9.71 15.45 5.14
N THR A 59 -10.42 16.32 4.43
CA THR A 59 -11.88 16.24 4.32
C THR A 59 -12.30 15.07 3.43
N ASP A 60 -13.15 14.21 3.98
CA ASP A 60 -13.69 13.04 3.32
C ASP A 60 -15.21 13.12 3.32
N THR A 61 -15.82 13.39 2.17
CA THR A 61 -17.26 13.68 2.06
C THR A 61 -18.06 12.55 1.39
N GLY A 62 -17.53 11.32 1.39
CA GLY A 62 -18.21 10.14 0.83
C GLY A 62 -18.77 9.21 1.92
N LEU A 63 -19.87 8.50 1.62
CA LEU A 63 -20.47 7.49 2.51
C LEU A 63 -19.59 6.25 2.72
N SER A 64 -18.55 6.05 1.90
CA SER A 64 -17.62 4.94 2.03
C SER A 64 -16.22 5.38 1.62
N ASN A 65 -15.25 5.15 2.50
CA ASN A 65 -13.87 5.58 2.35
C ASN A 65 -12.98 4.41 2.78
N GLN A 66 -12.12 3.94 1.85
CA GLN A 66 -11.40 2.68 1.99
C GLN A 66 -12.28 1.43 2.09
N ASN A 67 -13.29 1.28 1.22
CA ASN A 67 -14.02 0.01 1.17
C ASN A 67 -13.21 -1.07 0.46
N VAL A 68 -12.72 -2.04 1.21
CA VAL A 68 -12.34 -3.34 0.66
C VAL A 68 -13.65 -4.11 0.48
N ILE A 69 -14.21 -4.17 -0.73
CA ILE A 69 -15.29 -5.11 -1.01
C ILE A 69 -14.65 -6.46 -1.26
N ASP A 70 -14.58 -7.20 -0.17
CA ASP A 70 -14.26 -8.59 -0.15
C ASP A 70 -15.56 -9.36 -0.46
N ASP A 71 -15.86 -9.59 -1.75
CA ASP A 71 -16.86 -10.60 -2.15
C ASP A 71 -16.44 -12.00 -1.67
#